data_AF-A0A443RT09-F1
#
_entry.id   AF-A0A443RT09-F1
#
_cell.length_a   1.000
_cell.length_b   1.000
_cell.length_c   1.000
_cell.angle_alpha   90.00
_cell.angle_beta   90.00
_cell.angle_gamma   90.00
#
_symmetry.space_group_name_H-M   'P 1'
#
loop_
_entity.id
_entity.type
_entity.pdbx_description
1 polymer ?
#
loop_
_entity_poly.entity_id
_entity_poly.type
_entity_poly.pdbx_seq_one_letter_code
_entity_poly.pdbx_strand_id
1 'polypeptide(L)'
;YLLLLKANRPQQWIFEELVNINANEFNFMDKQNPITAVLRASNTMQNFPVEDVLSANVLLDYFRADIIEDFLNMLTPDNCRVTIVGKIFESEADQCEIWSGIKYTVANMEDLYKN
;
A
#
# COMPACT_ATOMS: atom_id res chain seq x y z
N TYR A 1 9.61 -4.63 -14.10
CA TYR A 1 9.64 -3.30 -13.46
C TYR A 1 10.37 -3.32 -12.12
N LEU A 2 10.00 -4.18 -11.16
CA LEU A 2 10.71 -4.25 -9.85
C LEU A 2 12.23 -4.43 -9.97
N LEU A 3 12.72 -5.26 -10.92
CA LEU A 3 14.15 -5.40 -11.18
C LEU A 3 14.82 -4.09 -11.63
N LEU A 4 14.12 -3.26 -12.41
CA LEU A 4 14.61 -1.93 -12.80
C LEU A 4 14.73 -1.03 -11.59
N LEU A 5 13.73 -1.04 -10.69
CA LEU A 5 13.80 -0.27 -9.45
C LEU A 5 14.93 -0.77 -8.53
N LYS A 6 15.18 -2.07 -8.43
CA LYS A 6 16.30 -2.63 -7.65
C LYS A 6 17.67 -2.31 -8.24
N ALA A 7 17.77 -2.22 -9.57
CA ALA A 7 19.02 -1.89 -10.25
C ALA A 7 19.43 -0.42 -10.08
N ASN A 8 18.49 0.46 -9.74
CA ASN A 8 18.73 1.87 -9.51
C ASN A 8 18.64 2.16 -8.00
N ARG A 9 19.49 3.04 -7.47
CA ARG A 9 19.33 3.48 -6.07
C ARG A 9 18.03 4.29 -5.91
N PRO A 10 17.41 4.34 -4.72
CA PRO A 10 16.31 5.26 -4.45
C PRO A 10 16.68 6.68 -4.85
N GLN A 11 15.80 7.32 -5.61
CA GLN A 11 16.07 8.63 -6.20
C GLN A 11 15.53 9.73 -5.28
N GLN A 12 16.44 10.47 -4.63
CA GLN A 12 16.07 11.54 -3.69
C GLN A 12 15.17 12.61 -4.33
N TRP A 13 15.42 12.97 -5.59
CA TRP A 13 14.62 13.98 -6.28
C TRP A 13 13.13 13.59 -6.39
N ILE A 14 12.81 12.30 -6.47
CA ILE A 14 11.42 11.81 -6.47
C ILE A 14 10.78 12.04 -5.10
N PHE A 15 11.52 11.81 -4.02
CA PHE A 15 11.04 12.10 -2.67
C PHE A 15 10.81 13.60 -2.47
N GLU A 16 11.73 14.45 -2.94
CA GLU A 16 11.58 15.91 -2.87
C GLU A 16 10.37 16.40 -3.68
N GLU A 17 10.10 15.80 -4.84
CA GLU A 17 8.89 16.07 -5.62
C GLU A 17 7.62 15.72 -4.82
N LEU A 18 7.59 14.54 -4.18
CA LEU A 18 6.46 14.13 -3.33
C LEU A 18 6.27 15.04 -2.11
N VAL A 19 7.36 15.49 -1.47
CA VAL A 19 7.29 16.48 -0.38
C VAL A 19 6.56 17.75 -0.86
N ASN A 20 6.92 18.24 -2.05
CA ASN A 20 6.31 19.45 -2.60
C ASN A 20 4.82 19.25 -2.96
N ILE A 21 4.48 18.10 -3.57
CA ILE A 21 3.10 17.76 -3.90
C ILE A 21 2.26 17.68 -2.62
N ASN A 22 2.72 16.94 -1.61
CA ASN A 22 1.97 16.75 -0.37
C ASN A 22 1.86 18.04 0.45
N ALA A 23 2.90 18.87 0.48
CA ALA A 23 2.83 20.19 1.10
C ALA A 23 1.79 21.08 0.42
N ASN A 24 1.72 21.04 -0.92
CA ASN A 24 0.71 21.76 -1.68
C ASN A 24 -0.71 21.24 -1.38
N GLU A 25 -0.91 19.92 -1.40
CA GLU A 25 -2.19 19.29 -1.04
C GLU A 25 -2.64 19.66 0.38
N PHE A 26 -1.70 19.70 1.34
CA PHE A 26 -2.00 20.09 2.71
C PHE A 26 -2.40 21.56 2.83
N ASN A 27 -1.62 22.46 2.22
CA ASN A 27 -1.86 23.91 2.29
C ASN A 27 -3.17 24.34 1.62
N PHE A 28 -3.59 23.63 0.57
CA PHE A 28 -4.80 23.94 -0.20
C PHE A 28 -5.90 22.90 -0.02
N MET A 29 -5.88 22.12 1.07
CA MET A 29 -6.88 21.10 1.32
C MET A 29 -8.27 21.72 1.50
N ASP A 30 -9.24 21.24 0.72
CA ASP A 30 -10.63 21.63 0.88
C ASP A 30 -11.18 21.21 2.24
N LYS A 31 -12.12 22.02 2.74
CA LYS A 31 -12.83 21.73 3.99
C LYS A 31 -13.55 20.38 3.89
N GLN A 32 -13.15 19.46 4.76
CA GLN A 32 -13.75 18.14 4.84
C GLN A 32 -15.12 18.18 5.53
N ASN A 33 -15.95 17.17 5.24
CA ASN A 33 -17.15 16.93 6.03
C ASN A 33 -16.76 16.74 7.52
N PRO A 34 -17.51 17.35 8.48
CA PRO A 34 -17.17 17.26 9.90
C PRO A 34 -17.00 15.83 10.44
N ILE A 35 -17.82 14.88 9.98
CA ILE A 35 -17.74 13.48 10.41
C ILE A 35 -16.42 12.86 9.94
N THR A 36 -16.06 13.06 8.66
CA THR A 36 -14.80 12.57 8.10
C THR A 36 -13.59 13.21 8.80
N ALA A 37 -13.66 14.50 9.13
CA ALA A 37 -12.59 15.21 9.82
C ALA A 37 -12.34 14.62 11.22
N VAL A 38 -13.40 14.41 12.02
CA VAL A 38 -13.28 13.82 13.35
C VAL A 38 -12.79 12.37 13.26
N LEU A 39 -13.32 11.56 12.34
CA LEU A 39 -12.88 10.18 12.16
C LEU A 39 -11.38 10.10 11.80
N ARG A 40 -10.94 10.93 10.86
CA ARG A 40 -9.51 10.99 10.48
C ARG A 40 -8.66 11.41 11.67
N ALA A 41 -9.01 12.51 12.34
CA ALA A 41 -8.26 13.02 13.49
C ALA A 41 -8.15 11.99 14.62
N SER A 42 -9.26 11.36 15.02
CA SER A 42 -9.30 10.34 16.07
C SER A 42 -8.47 9.09 15.74
N ASN A 43 -8.39 8.71 14.46
CA ASN A 43 -7.51 7.63 14.02
C ASN A 43 -6.04 8.05 14.06
N THR A 44 -5.70 9.26 13.62
CA THR A 44 -4.31 9.75 13.65
C THR A 44 -3.79 9.86 15.09
N MET A 45 -4.61 10.34 16.02
CA MET A 45 -4.25 10.50 17.45
C MET A 45 -3.82 9.19 18.14
N GLN A 46 -4.17 8.02 17.58
CA GLN A 46 -3.75 6.73 18.15
C GLN A 46 -2.27 6.43 17.90
N ASN A 47 -1.69 7.01 16.84
CA ASN A 47 -0.33 6.72 16.40
C ASN A 47 0.61 7.93 16.46
N PHE A 48 0.08 9.15 16.55
CA PHE A 48 0.85 10.39 16.49
C PHE A 48 0.48 11.36 17.63
N PRO A 49 1.42 12.24 18.03
CA PRO A 49 1.14 13.33 18.96
C PRO A 49 0.02 14.25 18.47
N VAL A 50 -0.65 14.93 19.39
CA VAL A 50 -1.82 15.77 19.08
C VAL A 50 -1.46 16.94 18.13
N GLU A 51 -0.22 17.41 18.22
CA GLU A 51 0.34 18.51 17.42
C GLU A 51 0.43 18.15 15.93
N ASP A 52 0.61 16.86 15.62
CA ASP A 52 0.83 16.38 14.25
C ASP A 52 -0.43 15.75 13.62
N VAL A 53 -1.57 15.77 14.32
CA VAL A 53 -2.79 15.05 13.91
C VAL A 53 -3.28 15.39 12.51
N LEU A 54 -3.06 16.63 12.08
CA LEU A 54 -3.51 17.10 10.77
C LEU A 54 -2.47 16.82 9.67
N SER A 55 -1.18 16.80 10.00
CA SER A 55 -0.07 16.73 9.05
C SER A 55 0.54 15.33 8.90
N ALA A 56 0.54 14.50 9.94
CA ALA A 56 1.31 13.25 10.03
C ALA A 56 1.03 12.24 8.90
N ASN A 57 -0.19 12.23 8.37
CA ASN A 57 -0.59 11.33 7.28
C ASN A 57 -0.43 11.95 5.89
N VAL A 58 0.11 13.16 5.79
CA VAL A 58 0.23 13.92 4.54
C VAL A 58 1.67 14.36 4.31
N LEU A 59 2.27 15.06 5.26
CA LEU A 59 3.62 15.61 5.12
C LEU A 59 4.68 14.51 5.24
N LEU A 60 5.77 14.68 4.48
CA LEU A 60 6.90 13.75 4.45
C LEU A 60 8.14 14.47 4.97
N ASP A 61 8.83 13.87 5.95
CA ASP A 61 9.92 14.54 6.67
C ASP A 61 11.32 14.11 6.21
N TYR A 62 11.56 12.80 6.07
CA TYR A 62 12.90 12.25 5.90
C TYR A 62 13.00 11.29 4.72
N PHE A 63 13.96 11.55 3.83
CA PHE A 63 14.36 10.58 2.82
C PHE A 63 15.19 9.47 3.45
N ARG A 64 14.69 8.23 3.40
CA ARG A 64 15.34 7.04 3.95
C ARG A 64 15.58 5.99 2.87
N ALA A 65 16.66 6.17 2.12
CA ALA A 65 17.05 5.25 1.05
C ALA A 65 17.24 3.82 1.55
N ASP A 66 17.79 3.65 2.75
CA ASP A 66 17.98 2.36 3.41
C ASP A 66 16.66 1.60 3.60
N ILE A 67 15.62 2.27 4.12
CA ILE A 67 14.31 1.65 4.32
C ILE A 67 13.65 1.31 2.97
N ILE A 68 13.81 2.17 1.97
CA ILE A 68 13.27 1.93 0.62
C ILE A 68 13.95 0.70 -0.01
N GLU A 69 15.27 0.58 0.11
CA GLU A 69 16.03 -0.57 -0.39
C GLU A 69 15.64 -1.86 0.34
N ASP A 70 15.53 -1.83 1.67
CA ASP A 70 15.10 -2.98 2.48
C ASP A 70 13.70 -3.45 2.07
N PHE A 71 12.76 -2.52 1.89
CA PHE A 71 11.41 -2.85 1.43
C PHE A 71 11.42 -3.44 0.02
N LEU A 72 12.16 -2.84 -0.93
CA LEU A 72 12.30 -3.37 -2.28
C LEU A 72 12.86 -4.80 -2.25
N ASN A 73 13.82 -5.09 -1.37
CA ASN A 73 14.40 -6.42 -1.23
C ASN A 73 13.38 -7.47 -0.79
N MET A 74 12.37 -7.10 -0.01
CA MET A 74 11.27 -8.00 0.36
C MET A 74 10.30 -8.29 -0.80
N LEU A 75 10.29 -7.48 -1.85
CA LEU A 75 9.45 -7.69 -3.03
C LEU A 75 10.09 -8.73 -3.96
N THR A 76 9.90 -10.01 -3.62
CA THR A 76 10.35 -11.17 -4.40
C THR A 76 9.16 -12.05 -4.80
N PRO A 77 9.28 -12.88 -5.85
CA PRO A 77 8.25 -13.86 -6.18
C PRO A 77 7.95 -14.83 -5.02
N ASP A 78 8.97 -15.24 -4.27
CA ASP A 78 8.82 -16.15 -3.14
C ASP A 78 8.06 -15.52 -1.96
N ASN A 79 8.06 -14.20 -1.84
CA ASN A 79 7.36 -13.45 -0.80
C ASN A 79 6.08 -12.77 -1.31
N CYS A 80 5.51 -13.26 -2.42
CA CYS A 80 4.28 -12.69 -2.99
C CYS A 80 3.08 -13.63 -2.87
N ARG A 81 1.88 -13.02 -2.87
CA ARG A 81 0.60 -13.74 -2.98
C ARG A 81 -0.20 -13.14 -4.12
N VAL A 82 -0.63 -13.99 -5.05
CA VAL A 82 -1.41 -13.58 -6.22
C VAL A 82 -2.86 -14.04 -6.03
N THR A 83 -3.80 -13.11 -6.14
CA THR A 83 -5.24 -13.40 -6.16
C THR A 83 -5.77 -13.07 -7.54
N ILE A 84 -6.33 -14.08 -8.22
CA ILE A 84 -6.98 -13.91 -9.52
C ILE A 84 -8.48 -13.98 -9.31
N VAL A 85 -9.22 -12.98 -9.78
CA VAL A 85 -10.67 -12.90 -9.64
C VAL A 85 -11.30 -12.94 -11.03
N GLY A 86 -12.17 -13.92 -11.26
CA GLY A 86 -12.87 -14.06 -12.52
C GLY A 86 -13.95 -15.14 -12.47
N LYS A 87 -15.05 -14.91 -13.18
CA LYS A 87 -16.17 -15.88 -13.24
C LYS A 87 -15.76 -17.20 -13.89
N ILE A 88 -14.74 -17.19 -14.74
CA ILE A 88 -14.19 -18.38 -15.40
C ILE A 88 -13.70 -19.46 -14.42
N PHE A 89 -13.39 -19.09 -13.18
CA PHE A 89 -12.89 -19.99 -12.15
C PHE A 89 -14.01 -20.60 -11.28
N GLU A 90 -15.29 -20.37 -11.61
CA GLU A 90 -16.41 -20.86 -10.80
C GLU A 90 -16.42 -22.39 -10.65
N SER A 91 -16.00 -23.13 -11.68
CA SER A 91 -15.88 -24.59 -11.65
C SER A 91 -14.68 -25.10 -10.85
N GLU A 92 -13.66 -24.26 -10.66
CA GLU A 92 -12.40 -24.62 -9.99
C GLU A 92 -12.39 -24.21 -8.50
N ALA A 93 -13.35 -23.39 -8.08
CA ALA A 93 -13.45 -22.89 -6.71
C ALA A 93 -14.04 -23.96 -5.77
N ASP A 94 -13.16 -24.72 -5.14
CA ASP A 94 -13.46 -25.85 -4.26
C ASP A 94 -13.69 -25.48 -2.79
N GLN A 95 -13.32 -24.25 -2.40
CA GLN A 95 -13.47 -23.72 -1.05
C GLN A 95 -14.51 -22.60 -1.00
N CYS A 96 -15.04 -22.37 0.20
CA CYS A 96 -16.04 -21.33 0.47
C CYS A 96 -15.69 -20.59 1.76
N GLU A 97 -15.60 -19.27 1.70
CA GLU A 97 -15.40 -18.41 2.87
C GLU A 97 -16.68 -18.39 3.73
N ILE A 98 -16.50 -18.54 5.05
CA ILE A 98 -17.57 -18.92 5.98
C ILE A 98 -18.57 -17.78 6.19
N TRP A 99 -18.12 -16.53 6.19
CA TRP A 99 -18.94 -15.38 6.53
C TRP A 99 -19.68 -14.79 5.32
N SER A 100 -19.01 -14.75 4.17
CA SER A 100 -19.48 -14.08 2.95
C SER A 100 -19.95 -15.06 1.88
N GLY A 101 -19.64 -16.35 2.02
CA GLY A 101 -19.95 -17.37 1.01
C GLY A 101 -19.11 -17.26 -0.27
N ILE A 102 -17.99 -16.52 -0.23
CA ILE A 102 -17.13 -16.31 -1.39
C ILE A 102 -16.45 -17.64 -1.72
N LYS A 103 -16.66 -18.12 -2.95
CA LYS A 103 -15.97 -19.31 -3.45
C LYS A 103 -14.57 -18.95 -3.91
N TYR A 104 -13.59 -19.77 -3.55
CA TYR A 104 -12.20 -19.60 -3.94
C TYR A 104 -11.47 -20.95 -3.99
N THR A 105 -10.25 -20.95 -4.50
CA THR A 105 -9.31 -22.06 -4.36
C THR A 105 -7.92 -21.50 -4.07
N VAL A 106 -7.04 -22.34 -3.55
CA VAL A 106 -5.65 -21.97 -3.24
C VAL A 106 -4.73 -23.04 -3.82
N ALA A 107 -3.77 -22.61 -4.63
CA ALA A 107 -2.74 -23.46 -5.21
C ALA A 107 -1.36 -22.84 -4.98
N ASN A 108 -0.33 -23.69 -4.95
CA ASN A 108 1.04 -23.20 -4.95
C ASN A 108 1.36 -22.60 -6.32
N MET A 109 2.09 -21.49 -6.31
CA MET A 109 2.47 -20.80 -7.55
C MET A 109 3.31 -21.71 -8.47
N GLU A 110 4.16 -22.58 -7.92
CA GLU A 110 4.97 -23.53 -8.69
C GLU A 110 4.13 -24.52 -9.52
N ASP A 111 2.94 -24.85 -9.05
CA ASP A 111 2.06 -25.81 -9.73
C ASP A 111 1.36 -25.20 -10.95
N LEU A 112 1.32 -23.86 -11.04
CA LEU A 112 0.75 -23.13 -12.18
C LEU A 112 1.71 -23.05 -13.38
N TYR A 113 3.01 -23.27 -13.18
CA TYR A 113 4.05 -23.17 -14.23
C TYR A 113 4.42 -24.50 -14.89
N LYS A 114 3.81 -25.63 -14.49
CA LYS A 114 4.15 -26.99 -14.98
C LYS A 114 3.39 -27.43 -16.24
N ASN A 115 2.69 -26.53 -16.91
CA ASN A 115 2.01 -26.75 -18.20
C ASN A 115 2.58 -25.83 -19.28
#